data_AF-A0A3M2LLY3-F1
#
_entry.id   AF-A0A3M2LLY3-F1
#
_cell.length_a   1.000
_cell.length_b   1.000
_cell.length_c   1.000
_cell.angle_alpha   90.00
_cell.angle_beta   90.00
_cell.angle_gamma   90.00
#
_symmetry.space_group_name_H-M   'P 1'
#
loop_
_entity.id
_entity.type
_entity.pdbx_description
1 polymer ?
#
loop_
_entity_poly.entity_id
_entity_poly.type
_entity_poly.pdbx_seq_one_letter_code
_entity_poly.pdbx_strand_id
1 'polypeptide(L)'
;RRGHDPTRRIALRAAGALRGAGLAARVVPALRQVRPVVDQAGLSGRARAENVANALAVRPRALPAGARVLLVDDVVTTGASLAEAARAVRACGAEPVAAAVVAGPLAAWVGRTRG
;
A
#
# COMPACT_ATOMS: atom_id res chain seq x y z
N ARG A 1 4.59 -22.20 -14.46
CA ARG A 1 4.61 -21.72 -13.06
C ARG A 1 4.15 -20.26 -13.04
N ARG A 2 2.88 -19.99 -12.73
CA ARG A 2 2.34 -18.63 -12.48
C ARG A 2 2.37 -18.40 -10.95
N GLY A 3 2.59 -17.17 -10.50
CA GLY A 3 2.35 -16.80 -9.09
C GLY A 3 3.57 -16.35 -8.30
N HIS A 4 4.43 -15.52 -8.89
CA HIS A 4 5.31 -14.70 -8.06
C HIS A 4 4.50 -13.50 -7.55
N ASP A 5 4.27 -13.41 -6.25
CA ASP A 5 3.69 -12.24 -5.59
C ASP A 5 4.86 -11.46 -4.94
N PRO A 6 5.53 -10.57 -5.71
CA PRO A 6 6.70 -9.82 -5.21
C PRO A 6 6.31 -8.97 -4.00
N THR A 7 5.14 -8.32 -4.03
CA THR A 7 4.60 -7.51 -2.94
C THR A 7 4.49 -8.31 -1.65
N ARG A 8 3.96 -9.53 -1.70
CA ARG A 8 3.89 -10.39 -0.51
C ARG A 8 5.26 -10.79 0.00
N ARG A 9 6.23 -11.06 -0.87
CA ARG A 9 7.61 -11.37 -0.44
C ARG A 9 8.26 -10.18 0.26
N ILE A 10 8.11 -8.98 -0.29
CA ILE A 10 8.60 -7.73 0.30
C ILE A 10 7.96 -7.53 1.67
N ALA A 11 6.63 -7.68 1.76
CA ALA A 11 5.91 -7.53 3.02
C ALA A 11 6.40 -8.51 4.10
N LEU A 12 6.63 -9.77 3.74
CA LEU A 12 7.15 -10.78 4.67
C LEU A 12 8.57 -10.45 5.15
N ARG A 13 9.43 -9.93 4.27
CA ARG A 13 10.78 -9.48 4.64
C ARG A 13 10.76 -8.25 5.53
N ALA A 14 9.94 -7.24 5.20
CA ALA A 14 9.75 -6.05 6.04
C ALA A 14 9.23 -6.43 7.43
N ALA A 15 8.23 -7.30 7.52
CA ALA A 15 7.73 -7.78 8.81
C ALA A 15 8.79 -8.57 9.60
N GLY A 16 9.65 -9.33 8.91
CA GLY A 16 10.80 -10.00 9.53
C GLY A 16 11.80 -9.02 10.15
N ALA A 17 12.16 -7.96 9.41
CA ALA A 17 13.05 -6.92 9.91
C ALA A 17 12.47 -6.18 11.12
N LEU A 18 11.18 -5.82 11.07
CA LEU A 18 10.48 -5.18 12.20
C LEU A 18 10.48 -6.07 13.44
N ARG A 19 10.19 -7.37 13.29
CA ARG A 19 10.24 -8.33 14.41
C ARG A 19 11.65 -8.50 14.97
N GLY A 20 12.67 -8.52 14.10
CA GLY A 20 14.08 -8.54 14.52
C GLY A 20 14.48 -7.30 15.33
N ALA A 21 13.82 -6.16 15.08
CA ALA A 21 13.97 -4.93 15.84
C ALA A 21 13.04 -4.83 17.08
N GLY A 22 12.36 -5.92 17.45
CA GLY A 22 11.49 -5.97 18.64
C GLY A 22 10.07 -5.43 18.43
N LEU A 23 9.66 -5.11 17.20
CA LEU A 23 8.31 -4.64 16.89
C LEU A 23 7.38 -5.80 16.52
N ALA A 24 6.22 -5.86 17.15
CA ALA A 24 5.17 -6.81 16.79
C ALA A 24 4.61 -6.47 15.39
N ALA A 25 4.92 -7.29 14.39
CA ALA A 25 4.49 -7.08 13.01
C ALA A 25 3.92 -8.36 12.36
N ARG A 26 2.72 -8.23 11.77
CA ARG A 26 2.05 -9.27 10.97
C ARG A 26 1.76 -8.77 9.55
N VAL A 27 1.84 -9.68 8.58
CA VAL A 27 1.43 -9.41 7.19
C VAL A 27 -0.01 -9.85 7.01
N VAL A 28 -0.82 -8.97 6.43
CA VAL A 28 -2.25 -9.21 6.21
C VAL A 28 -2.61 -8.79 4.79
N PRO A 29 -3.31 -9.62 3.99
CA PRO A 29 -3.88 -9.20 2.71
C PRO A 29 -5.14 -8.35 2.98
N ALA A 30 -4.93 -7.15 3.53
CA ALA A 30 -6.00 -6.35 4.11
C ALA A 30 -6.89 -5.67 3.07
N LEU A 31 -6.39 -5.41 1.87
CA LEU A 31 -7.11 -4.69 0.83
C LEU A 31 -7.82 -5.66 -0.12
N ARG A 32 -8.95 -5.21 -0.66
CA ARG A 32 -9.63 -5.83 -1.79
C ARG A 32 -10.06 -4.75 -2.77
N GLN A 33 -10.05 -5.09 -4.04
CA GLN A 33 -10.64 -4.27 -5.07
C GLN A 33 -12.17 -4.41 -5.03
N VAL A 34 -12.88 -3.28 -5.04
CA VAL A 34 -14.34 -3.22 -4.97
C VAL A 34 -14.98 -2.65 -6.24
N ARG A 35 -14.16 -2.14 -7.16
CA ARG A 35 -14.57 -1.66 -8.48
C ARG A 35 -13.52 -2.06 -9.53
N PRO A 36 -13.89 -2.43 -10.76
CA PRO A 36 -12.93 -2.61 -11.85
C PRO A 36 -12.05 -1.37 -12.07
N VAL A 37 -10.77 -1.59 -12.37
CA VAL A 37 -9.81 -0.55 -12.79
C VAL A 37 -9.26 -0.94 -14.15
N VAL A 38 -9.02 0.03 -15.02
CA VAL A 38 -8.34 -0.24 -16.30
C VAL A 38 -6.84 -0.38 -16.08
N ASP A 39 -6.15 -0.98 -17.05
CA ASP A 39 -4.68 -1.02 -17.04
C ASP A 39 -4.13 0.42 -16.95
N GLN A 40 -3.13 0.60 -16.10
CA GLN A 40 -2.48 1.89 -15.89
C GLN A 40 -1.44 2.21 -16.96
N ALA A 41 -1.13 1.28 -17.87
CA ALA A 41 -0.30 1.53 -19.04
C ALA A 41 -0.85 2.71 -19.87
N GLY A 42 0.02 3.64 -20.26
CA GLY A 42 -0.36 4.81 -21.07
C GLY A 42 -1.16 5.91 -20.35
N LEU A 43 -1.67 5.68 -19.13
CA LEU A 43 -2.40 6.71 -18.39
C LEU A 43 -1.49 7.85 -17.92
N SER A 44 -2.04 9.07 -17.88
CA SER A 44 -1.40 10.21 -17.20
C SER A 44 -1.45 10.03 -15.67
N GLY A 45 -0.70 10.84 -14.93
CA GLY A 45 -0.77 10.81 -13.46
C GLY A 45 -2.17 11.08 -12.91
N ARG A 46 -2.86 12.07 -13.49
CA ARG A 46 -4.25 12.38 -13.16
C ARG A 46 -5.20 11.22 -13.50
N ALA A 47 -5.09 10.68 -14.71
CA ALA A 47 -5.93 9.56 -15.14
C ALA A 47 -5.72 8.30 -14.28
N ARG A 48 -4.48 8.06 -13.80
CA ARG A 48 -4.22 6.99 -12.82
C ARG A 48 -4.95 7.23 -11.51
N ALA A 49 -4.91 8.45 -10.96
CA ALA A 49 -5.60 8.80 -9.72
C ALA A 49 -7.13 8.62 -9.85
N GLU A 50 -7.71 9.09 -10.96
CA GLU A 50 -9.14 8.89 -11.26
C GLU A 50 -9.49 7.41 -11.43
N ASN A 51 -8.64 6.66 -12.14
CA ASN A 51 -8.85 5.22 -12.38
C ASN A 51 -8.90 4.41 -11.08
N VAL A 52 -8.07 4.73 -10.09
CA VAL A 52 -8.04 3.98 -8.81
C VAL A 52 -8.93 4.56 -7.72
N ALA A 53 -9.45 5.77 -7.89
CA ALA A 53 -10.28 6.42 -6.86
C ALA A 53 -11.46 5.52 -6.43
N ASN A 54 -11.57 5.30 -5.12
CA ASN A 54 -12.57 4.46 -4.47
C ASN A 54 -12.59 3.00 -4.98
N ALA A 55 -11.53 2.53 -5.64
CA ALA A 55 -11.44 1.16 -6.14
C ALA A 55 -11.01 0.16 -5.06
N LEU A 56 -10.48 0.62 -3.91
CA LEU A 56 -10.04 -0.25 -2.82
C LEU A 56 -10.89 -0.11 -1.57
N ALA A 57 -11.05 -1.22 -0.85
CA ALA A 57 -11.60 -1.26 0.50
C ALA A 57 -10.81 -2.23 1.37
N VAL A 58 -10.82 -2.00 2.68
CA VAL A 58 -10.30 -2.98 3.65
C VAL A 58 -11.29 -4.14 3.77
N ARG A 59 -10.78 -5.38 3.75
CA ARG A 59 -11.56 -6.59 3.98
C ARG A 59 -12.15 -6.56 5.39
N PRO A 60 -13.39 -7.05 5.59
CA PRO A 60 -14.00 -7.10 6.92
C PRO A 60 -13.07 -7.75 7.94
N ARG A 61 -12.90 -7.12 9.11
CA ARG A 61 -12.10 -7.62 10.25
C ARG A 61 -10.60 -7.83 9.96
N ALA A 62 -10.08 -7.41 8.80
CA ALA A 62 -8.65 -7.56 8.50
C ALA A 62 -7.76 -6.66 9.38
N LEU A 63 -8.26 -5.45 9.68
CA LEU A 63 -7.59 -4.44 10.48
C LEU A 63 -8.50 -4.01 11.63
N PRO A 64 -8.01 -4.02 12.88
CA PRO A 64 -8.71 -3.38 13.99
C PRO A 64 -8.65 -1.85 13.86
N ALA A 65 -9.61 -1.14 14.46
CA ALA A 65 -9.55 0.31 14.59
C ALA A 65 -8.30 0.72 15.37
N GLY A 66 -7.67 1.83 14.98
CA GLY A 66 -6.40 2.30 15.55
C GLY A 66 -5.17 1.49 15.14
N ALA A 67 -5.30 0.49 14.27
CA ALA A 67 -4.14 -0.24 13.77
C ALA A 67 -3.19 0.69 13.00
N ARG A 68 -1.91 0.67 13.35
CA ARG A 68 -0.84 1.32 12.57
C ARG A 68 -0.43 0.41 11.41
N VAL A 69 -0.50 0.91 10.19
CA VAL A 69 -0.39 0.11 8.96
C VAL A 69 0.76 0.62 8.10
N LEU A 70 1.72 -0.27 7.83
CA LEU A 70 2.69 -0.10 6.76
C LEU A 70 2.09 -0.65 5.47
N LEU A 71 1.87 0.21 4.48
CA LEU A 71 1.45 -0.21 3.14
C LEU A 71 2.66 -0.77 2.40
N VAL A 72 2.46 -1.83 1.62
CA VAL A 72 3.54 -2.43 0.82
C VAL A 72 3.07 -2.55 -0.62
N ASP A 73 3.89 -2.06 -1.53
CA ASP A 73 3.73 -2.22 -2.97
C ASP A 73 5.08 -2.62 -3.58
N ASP A 74 5.12 -3.10 -4.81
CA ASP A 74 6.40 -3.40 -5.47
C ASP A 74 6.98 -2.16 -6.17
N VAL A 75 6.15 -1.43 -6.92
CA VAL A 75 6.55 -0.26 -7.69
C VAL A 75 5.60 0.90 -7.43
N VAL A 76 6.17 2.06 -7.10
CA VAL A 76 5.44 3.33 -7.12
C VAL A 76 5.81 4.12 -8.38
N THR A 77 4.81 4.59 -9.12
CA THR A 77 5.02 5.56 -10.20
C THR A 77 4.53 6.93 -9.76
N THR A 78 3.21 7.09 -9.70
CA THR A 78 2.53 8.34 -9.33
C THR A 78 2.10 8.35 -7.86
N GLY A 79 2.15 7.20 -7.19
CA GLY A 79 1.60 7.04 -5.86
C GLY A 79 0.08 6.87 -5.80
N ALA A 80 -0.63 6.92 -6.93
CA ALA A 80 -2.10 6.83 -6.97
C ALA A 80 -2.65 5.59 -6.23
N SER A 81 -2.10 4.40 -6.52
CA SER A 81 -2.53 3.15 -5.87
C SER A 81 -2.28 3.16 -4.36
N LEU A 82 -1.12 3.64 -3.90
CA LEU A 82 -0.79 3.78 -2.48
C LEU A 82 -1.65 4.82 -1.77
N ALA A 83 -1.97 5.94 -2.43
CA ALA A 83 -2.85 6.98 -1.90
C ALA A 83 -4.27 6.44 -1.70
N GLU A 84 -4.79 5.69 -2.68
CA GLU A 84 -6.08 5.01 -2.59
C GLU A 84 -6.09 3.94 -1.49
N ALA A 85 -5.01 3.15 -1.36
CA ALA A 85 -4.85 2.20 -0.25
C ALA A 85 -4.87 2.90 1.11
N ALA A 86 -4.15 4.02 1.25
CA ALA A 86 -4.15 4.82 2.47
C ALA A 86 -5.53 5.42 2.78
N ARG A 87 -6.27 5.87 1.77
CA ARG A 87 -7.67 6.30 1.92
C ARG A 87 -8.55 5.17 2.46
N ALA A 88 -8.45 3.97 1.88
CA ALA A 88 -9.22 2.80 2.32
C ALA A 88 -8.91 2.38 3.77
N VAL A 89 -7.64 2.45 4.18
CA VAL A 89 -7.21 2.18 5.56
C VAL A 89 -7.78 3.21 6.53
N ARG A 90 -7.71 4.51 6.19
CA ARG A 90 -8.32 5.58 7.02
C ARG A 90 -9.83 5.40 7.15
N ALA A 91 -10.50 5.00 6.08
CA ALA A 91 -11.95 4.79 6.08
C ALA A 91 -12.41 3.66 7.01
N CYS A 92 -11.54 2.71 7.38
CA CYS A 92 -11.85 1.68 8.38
C CYS A 92 -11.35 2.03 9.79
N GLY A 93 -10.90 3.26 10.02
CA GLY A 93 -10.42 3.73 11.33
C GLY A 93 -8.99 3.29 11.68
N ALA A 94 -8.22 2.78 10.72
CA ALA A 94 -6.81 2.46 10.89
C ALA A 94 -5.91 3.61 10.38
N GLU A 95 -4.65 3.61 10.79
CA GLU A 95 -3.69 4.66 10.51
C GLU A 95 -2.59 4.18 9.55
N PRO A 96 -2.56 4.61 8.28
CA PRO A 96 -1.43 4.33 7.41
C PRO A 96 -0.23 5.20 7.82
N VAL A 97 0.83 4.58 8.35
CA VAL A 97 1.99 5.29 8.92
C VAL A 97 3.12 5.50 7.90
N ALA A 98 3.23 4.61 6.92
CA ALA A 98 4.24 4.65 5.89
C ALA A 98 3.87 3.73 4.71
N ALA A 99 4.63 3.83 3.63
CA ALA A 99 4.62 2.87 2.54
C ALA A 99 6.05 2.36 2.27
N ALA A 100 6.19 1.07 1.97
CA ALA A 100 7.42 0.45 1.54
C ALA A 100 7.26 -0.05 0.09
N VAL A 101 8.21 0.33 -0.77
CA VAL A 101 8.24 -0.04 -2.19
C VAL A 101 9.65 -0.41 -2.61
N VAL A 102 9.79 -1.26 -3.63
CA VAL A 102 11.10 -1.68 -4.15
C VAL A 102 11.65 -0.67 -5.16
N ALA A 103 10.77 -0.09 -5.97
CA ALA A 103 11.18 0.87 -6.98
C ALA A 103 10.22 2.06 -7.05
N GLY A 104 10.77 3.22 -7.37
CA GLY A 104 10.01 4.40 -7.73
C GLY A 104 10.89 5.45 -8.40
N PRO A 105 10.30 6.47 -9.03
CA PRO A 105 11.07 7.57 -9.59
C PRO A 105 11.82 8.28 -8.45
N LEU A 106 13.04 8.76 -8.73
CA LEU A 106 13.91 9.45 -7.75
C LEU A 106 13.21 10.63 -7.06
N ALA A 107 12.25 11.27 -7.71
CA ALA A 107 11.44 12.36 -7.15
C ALA A 107 10.54 11.91 -5.97
N ALA A 108 10.27 10.62 -5.80
CA ALA A 108 9.46 10.08 -4.70
C ALA A 108 10.23 9.96 -3.37
N TRP A 109 11.55 10.19 -3.36
CA TRP A 109 12.46 9.99 -2.22
C TRP A 109 12.72 11.24 -1.36
N VAL A 110 12.05 12.37 -1.61
CA VAL A 110 12.15 13.54 -0.73
C VAL A 110 11.15 13.40 0.40
N GLY A 111 11.64 12.87 1.52
CA GLY A 111 10.88 12.61 2.73
C GLY A 111 10.15 13.83 3.27
N ARG A 112 8.87 13.63 3.64
CA ARG A 112 8.21 14.45 4.65
C ARG A 112 8.56 13.89 6.03
N THR A 113 9.78 14.15 6.47
CA THR A 113 10.14 14.14 7.90
C THR A 113 9.98 15.56 8.43
N ARG A 114 8.77 15.93 8.83
CA ARG A 114 8.44 17.08 9.72
C ARG A 114 7.05 16.77 10.29
N GLY A 115 6.78 16.78 11.58
CA GLY A 115 7.52 16.99 12.82
C GLY A 115 6.55 16.69 13.96
#